data_AF-A0A521HJI0-F1
#
_entry.id   AF-A0A521HJI0-F1
#
_cell.length_a   1.000
_cell.length_b   1.000
_cell.length_c   1.000
_cell.angle_alpha   90.00
_cell.angle_beta   90.00
_cell.angle_gamma   90.00
#
_symmetry.space_group_name_H-M   'P 1'
#
loop_
_entity.id
_entity.type
_entity.pdbx_description
1 polymer ?
#
loop_
_entity_poly.entity_id
_entity_poly.type
_entity_poly.pdbx_seq_one_letter_code
_entity_poly.pdbx_strand_id
1 'polypeptide(L)'
;MTSDNRALFFAFATMGLLSPLGLASPPTAEAGQRKARIHIESPQRMGMTWGVGAEVSRHNNIANVSCHGSPKIDGKSCDAYVGDTQCSLERPVLCIRVDGRERPAPSLFKDGVVPDEFYAGWAAGRVALAPAVRGDRFATSADVDAYCADTFGSGWRVAEHHDGNSGKGGWGFTANGHISGDSRFWVSINDQNANCWEVGHGSQLEYVSDSVVGTRPALWTALNKARQRVRMPAIDLYAENPSLTEVLFRADNRTWLFFANTRELKQVMHAKMVSGVNAITDEPDSSGGVGGSYVLWQDGVEQLRIGGH
;
A
#
# COMPACT_ATOMS: atom_id res chain seq x y z
N MET A 1 25.09 1.06 -86.57
CA MET A 1 26.39 0.99 -85.90
C MET A 1 26.23 0.10 -84.66
N THR A 2 26.77 -1.11 -84.80
CA THR A 2 27.29 -2.05 -83.77
C THR A 2 26.33 -2.50 -82.66
N SER A 3 25.61 -3.64 -82.81
CA SER A 3 26.01 -5.08 -82.69
C SER A 3 25.80 -5.59 -81.24
N ASP A 4 24.79 -6.39 -80.88
CA ASP A 4 24.38 -7.75 -81.29
C ASP A 4 25.11 -8.90 -80.55
N ASN A 5 24.39 -10.02 -80.39
CA ASN A 5 24.73 -11.36 -79.85
C ASN A 5 24.30 -11.66 -78.40
N ARG A 6 23.23 -12.44 -78.12
CA ARG A 6 22.97 -13.90 -78.34
C ARG A 6 24.01 -14.83 -77.70
N ALA A 7 23.53 -15.68 -76.77
CA ALA A 7 23.48 -17.15 -76.93
C ALA A 7 23.92 -18.01 -75.72
N LEU A 8 23.07 -19.01 -75.47
CA LEU A 8 23.33 -20.41 -75.11
C LEU A 8 23.71 -20.87 -73.68
N PHE A 9 22.90 -21.86 -73.27
CA PHE A 9 23.07 -22.90 -72.27
C PHE A 9 24.48 -23.54 -72.22
N PHE A 10 24.94 -23.86 -71.01
CA PHE A 10 25.67 -25.10 -70.72
C PHE A 10 25.33 -25.62 -69.33
N ALA A 11 24.87 -26.88 -69.29
CA ALA A 11 24.81 -27.69 -68.10
C ALA A 11 26.22 -28.24 -67.81
N PHE A 12 26.63 -28.23 -66.54
CA PHE A 12 27.68 -29.12 -66.05
C PHE A 12 27.25 -29.69 -64.69
N ALA A 13 27.08 -31.01 -64.68
CA ALA A 13 27.04 -31.82 -63.48
C ALA A 13 28.47 -32.00 -62.96
N THR A 14 28.68 -31.86 -61.66
CA THR A 14 29.87 -32.38 -60.98
C THR A 14 29.47 -33.10 -59.70
N MET A 15 29.97 -34.33 -59.63
CA MET A 15 29.88 -35.30 -58.54
C MET A 15 30.49 -34.79 -57.24
N GLY A 16 29.86 -35.21 -56.13
CA GLY A 16 30.51 -35.98 -55.07
C GLY A 16 31.43 -35.24 -54.11
N LEU A 17 31.06 -35.25 -52.83
CA LEU A 17 31.95 -35.63 -51.72
C LEU A 17 31.06 -36.03 -50.52
N LEU A 18 31.09 -37.32 -50.18
CA LEU A 18 30.54 -37.87 -48.96
C LEU A 18 31.33 -37.32 -47.76
N SER A 19 30.67 -36.57 -46.89
CA SER A 19 31.21 -36.27 -45.57
C SER A 19 30.97 -37.46 -44.63
N PRO A 20 31.95 -37.84 -43.80
CA PRO A 20 31.80 -38.91 -42.84
C PRO A 20 30.83 -38.47 -41.72
N LEU A 21 29.94 -39.40 -41.35
CA LEU A 21 29.09 -39.34 -40.16
C LEU A 21 29.98 -39.17 -38.92
N GLY A 22 30.08 -37.94 -38.42
CA GLY A 22 30.55 -37.68 -37.07
C GLY A 22 29.54 -38.20 -36.08
N LEU A 23 29.92 -39.26 -35.35
CA LEU A 23 29.23 -39.69 -34.13
C LEU A 23 29.30 -38.55 -33.11
N ALA A 24 28.25 -37.73 -33.07
CA ALA A 24 28.05 -36.77 -32.00
C ALA A 24 27.82 -37.53 -30.70
N SER A 25 28.68 -37.30 -29.72
CA SER A 25 28.49 -37.75 -28.34
C SER A 25 27.11 -37.31 -27.84
N PRO A 26 26.40 -38.15 -27.06
CA PRO A 26 25.13 -37.76 -26.50
C PRO A 26 25.32 -36.55 -25.58
N PRO A 27 24.40 -35.57 -25.60
CA PRO A 27 24.44 -34.48 -24.65
C PRO A 27 24.25 -35.06 -23.24
N THR A 28 25.22 -34.82 -22.36
CA THR A 28 25.05 -34.93 -20.92
C THR A 28 23.83 -34.11 -20.52
N ALA A 29 22.76 -34.80 -20.14
CA ALA A 29 21.60 -34.18 -19.54
C ALA A 29 22.02 -33.60 -18.18
N GLU A 30 22.42 -32.33 -18.17
CA GLU A 30 22.42 -31.54 -16.95
C GLU A 30 20.96 -31.46 -16.48
N ALA A 31 20.69 -32.13 -15.36
CA ALA A 31 19.48 -31.93 -14.59
C ALA A 31 19.47 -30.49 -14.07
N GLY A 32 19.04 -29.56 -14.92
CA GLY A 32 18.75 -28.19 -14.54
C GLY A 32 17.68 -28.21 -13.46
N GLN A 33 18.09 -27.93 -12.23
CA GLN A 33 17.17 -27.62 -11.14
C GLN A 33 16.26 -26.48 -11.62
N ARG A 34 15.04 -26.81 -12.03
CA ARG A 34 13.96 -25.83 -12.11
C ARG A 34 13.70 -25.39 -10.69
N LYS A 35 14.36 -24.31 -10.26
CA LYS A 35 13.95 -23.54 -9.09
C LYS A 35 12.50 -23.13 -9.36
N ALA A 36 11.57 -23.88 -8.77
CA ALA A 36 10.19 -23.44 -8.67
C ALA A 36 10.22 -22.09 -7.97
N ARG A 37 9.98 -21.03 -8.73
CA ARG A 37 9.79 -19.69 -8.19
C ARG A 37 8.41 -19.73 -7.55
N ILE A 38 8.35 -20.16 -6.29
CA ILE A 38 7.14 -20.04 -5.49
C ILE A 38 6.93 -18.54 -5.34
N HIS A 39 6.05 -17.98 -6.18
CA HIS A 39 5.53 -16.64 -5.99
C HIS A 39 4.60 -16.75 -4.78
N ILE A 40 5.15 -16.52 -3.59
CA ILE A 40 4.32 -16.27 -2.42
C ILE A 40 3.67 -14.93 -2.74
N GLU A 41 2.40 -14.95 -3.17
CA GLU A 41 1.60 -13.74 -3.28
C GLU A 41 1.71 -13.04 -1.92
N SER A 42 2.28 -11.83 -1.93
CA SER A 42 2.25 -10.95 -0.76
C SER A 42 0.80 -10.82 -0.30
N PRO A 43 0.54 -10.69 1.02
CA PRO A 43 -0.80 -10.42 1.52
C PRO A 43 -1.43 -9.31 0.66
N GLN A 44 -2.63 -9.58 0.12
CA GLN A 44 -3.30 -8.65 -0.78
C GLN A 44 -3.47 -7.32 -0.05
N ARG A 45 -2.69 -6.31 -0.45
CA ARG A 45 -2.75 -4.98 0.15
C ARG A 45 -4.09 -4.35 -0.22
N MET A 46 -4.75 -3.82 0.78
CA MET A 46 -6.02 -3.12 0.63
C MET A 46 -5.77 -1.62 0.75
N GLY A 47 -6.52 -0.84 -0.01
CA GLY A 47 -6.58 0.60 0.08
C GLY A 47 -8.00 1.09 0.19
N MET A 48 -8.15 2.27 0.75
CA MET A 48 -9.40 2.95 0.97
C MET A 48 -9.94 3.48 -0.35
N THR A 49 -11.21 3.21 -0.62
CA THR A 49 -11.92 3.86 -1.71
C THR A 49 -13.23 4.45 -1.23
N TRP A 50 -13.64 5.55 -1.85
CA TRP A 50 -14.91 6.20 -1.56
C TRP A 50 -15.85 6.12 -2.76
N GLY A 51 -17.13 6.36 -2.48
CA GLY A 51 -18.17 6.50 -3.49
C GLY A 51 -18.83 7.88 -3.42
N VAL A 52 -19.90 8.04 -4.19
CA VAL A 52 -20.70 9.27 -4.23
C VAL A 52 -21.88 9.18 -3.26
N GLY A 53 -22.02 10.18 -2.39
CA GLY A 53 -23.14 10.30 -1.45
C GLY A 53 -24.45 10.68 -2.15
N ALA A 54 -25.57 10.19 -1.64
CA ALA A 54 -26.89 10.38 -2.26
C ALA A 54 -27.47 11.80 -2.14
N GLU A 55 -26.91 12.66 -1.26
CA GLU A 55 -27.65 13.79 -0.72
C GLU A 55 -27.42 15.15 -1.41
N VAL A 56 -26.35 15.34 -2.17
CA VAL A 56 -25.98 16.67 -2.71
C VAL A 56 -26.01 16.75 -4.24
N SER A 57 -26.20 15.63 -4.93
CA SER A 57 -26.17 15.54 -6.39
C SER A 57 -27.36 16.22 -7.11
N ARG A 58 -28.21 16.98 -6.40
CA ARG A 58 -29.29 17.77 -7.02
C ARG A 58 -28.79 19.00 -7.78
N HIS A 59 -27.53 19.40 -7.58
CA HIS A 59 -26.89 20.45 -8.35
C HIS A 59 -25.75 19.88 -9.18
N ASN A 60 -25.79 20.11 -10.49
CA ASN A 60 -24.88 19.54 -11.50
C ASN A 60 -23.39 19.89 -11.31
N ASN A 61 -23.00 20.60 -10.25
CA ASN A 61 -21.63 21.06 -10.01
C ASN A 61 -21.21 21.06 -8.53
N ILE A 62 -21.89 20.30 -7.67
CA ILE A 62 -21.42 19.99 -6.32
C ILE A 62 -21.37 18.46 -6.18
N ALA A 63 -20.20 17.94 -5.89
CA ALA A 63 -20.01 16.53 -5.58
C ALA A 63 -20.09 16.34 -4.06
N ASN A 64 -20.82 15.31 -3.62
CA ASN A 64 -20.71 14.75 -2.28
C ASN A 64 -20.02 13.40 -2.41
N VAL A 65 -18.82 13.29 -1.83
CA VAL A 65 -18.01 12.08 -1.85
C VAL A 65 -17.82 11.60 -0.42
N SER A 66 -17.91 10.29 -0.20
CA SER A 66 -17.90 9.75 1.15
C SER A 66 -17.52 8.27 1.17
N CYS A 67 -16.96 7.86 2.31
CA CYS A 67 -16.79 6.47 2.70
C CYS A 67 -18.11 5.66 2.63
N HIS A 68 -19.25 6.31 2.90
CA HIS A 68 -20.58 5.72 2.86
C HIS A 68 -21.28 5.86 1.50
N GLY A 69 -20.61 6.47 0.53
CA GLY A 69 -21.11 6.68 -0.82
C GLY A 69 -21.32 5.38 -1.59
N SER A 70 -22.13 5.47 -2.63
CA SER A 70 -22.37 4.38 -3.58
C SER A 70 -21.42 4.45 -4.77
N PRO A 71 -21.12 3.31 -5.44
CA PRO A 71 -21.53 1.96 -5.07
C PRO A 71 -20.75 1.43 -3.85
N LYS A 72 -21.36 0.51 -3.10
CA LYS A 72 -20.74 -0.20 -1.98
C LYS A 72 -20.02 -1.46 -2.46
N ILE A 73 -18.93 -1.84 -1.78
CA ILE A 73 -18.22 -3.10 -2.04
C ILE A 73 -18.77 -4.14 -1.08
N ASP A 74 -19.33 -5.23 -1.61
CA ASP A 74 -19.99 -6.29 -0.83
C ASP A 74 -21.06 -5.76 0.15
N GLY A 75 -21.78 -4.70 -0.25
CA GLY A 75 -22.79 -4.05 0.57
C GLY A 75 -22.24 -3.22 1.75
N LYS A 76 -20.91 -3.10 1.89
CA LYS A 76 -20.24 -2.39 2.97
C LYS A 76 -19.75 -1.00 2.55
N SER A 77 -19.66 -0.11 3.54
CA SER A 77 -18.96 1.18 3.41
C SER A 77 -17.45 0.96 3.22
N CYS A 78 -16.70 2.03 2.96
CA CYS A 78 -15.24 1.97 2.98
C CYS A 78 -14.69 1.54 4.36
N ASP A 79 -13.40 1.20 4.38
CA ASP A 79 -12.65 0.94 5.62
C ASP A 79 -11.43 1.87 5.64
N ALA A 80 -11.48 2.89 6.48
CA ALA A 80 -10.40 3.87 6.62
C ALA A 80 -9.20 3.34 7.41
N TYR A 81 -9.32 2.22 8.13
CA TYR A 81 -8.27 1.69 8.99
C TYR A 81 -7.34 0.74 8.24
N VAL A 82 -7.93 -0.14 7.43
CA VAL A 82 -7.18 -1.18 6.69
C VAL A 82 -7.42 -1.17 5.19
N GLY A 83 -8.35 -0.36 4.68
CA GLY A 83 -8.72 -0.34 3.27
C GLY A 83 -9.79 -1.37 2.91
N ASP A 84 -10.50 -1.11 1.82
CA ASP A 84 -11.66 -1.89 1.38
C ASP A 84 -11.54 -2.43 -0.06
N THR A 85 -10.52 -2.00 -0.80
CA THR A 85 -10.28 -2.40 -2.18
C THR A 85 -8.86 -2.89 -2.38
N GLN A 86 -8.68 -4.02 -3.08
CA GLN A 86 -7.35 -4.52 -3.41
C GLN A 86 -6.58 -3.50 -4.25
N CYS A 87 -5.34 -3.19 -3.84
CA CYS A 87 -4.52 -2.18 -4.50
C CYS A 87 -4.08 -2.53 -5.93
N SER A 88 -4.19 -3.81 -6.28
CA SER A 88 -3.96 -4.33 -7.64
C SER A 88 -5.12 -4.04 -8.60
N LEU A 89 -6.28 -3.59 -8.11
CA LEU A 89 -7.42 -3.23 -8.94
C LEU A 89 -7.27 -1.80 -9.47
N GLU A 90 -7.77 -1.56 -10.67
CA GLU A 90 -7.84 -0.21 -11.23
C GLU A 90 -9.09 0.51 -10.73
N ARG A 91 -8.90 1.72 -10.20
CA ARG A 91 -9.95 2.68 -9.85
C ARG A 91 -9.53 4.08 -10.25
N PRO A 92 -10.48 4.97 -10.62
CA PRO A 92 -10.20 6.40 -10.73
C PRO A 92 -9.60 6.94 -9.43
N VAL A 93 -8.78 7.99 -9.52
CA VAL A 93 -8.28 8.71 -8.35
C VAL A 93 -9.12 9.96 -8.17
N LEU A 94 -9.64 10.17 -6.96
CA LEU A 94 -10.27 11.44 -6.63
C LEU A 94 -9.18 12.49 -6.43
N CYS A 95 -9.11 13.45 -7.35
CA CYS A 95 -8.21 14.56 -7.24
C CYS A 95 -8.97 15.79 -6.75
N ILE A 96 -8.31 16.62 -5.95
CA ILE A 96 -8.84 17.89 -5.43
C ILE A 96 -7.85 19.03 -5.66
N ARG A 97 -8.39 20.22 -5.90
CA ARG A 97 -7.68 21.50 -5.78
C ARG A 97 -8.42 22.38 -4.78
N VAL A 98 -7.82 22.57 -3.61
CA VAL A 98 -8.31 23.51 -2.59
C VAL A 98 -7.87 24.91 -2.98
N ASP A 99 -8.83 25.79 -3.30
CA ASP A 99 -8.57 27.14 -3.80
C ASP A 99 -9.33 28.22 -3.00
N GLY A 100 -9.82 27.89 -1.81
CA GLY A 100 -10.42 28.84 -0.88
C GLY A 100 -11.80 29.35 -1.30
N ARG A 101 -12.42 28.70 -2.29
CA ARG A 101 -13.75 29.08 -2.78
C ARG A 101 -14.80 29.04 -1.68
N GLU A 102 -15.73 29.98 -1.78
CA GLU A 102 -16.82 30.11 -0.82
C GLU A 102 -17.73 28.88 -0.83
N ARG A 103 -18.24 28.55 0.35
CA ARG A 103 -19.27 27.52 0.51
C ARG A 103 -20.52 27.95 -0.24
N PRO A 104 -21.13 27.06 -1.06
CA PRO A 104 -22.41 27.35 -1.70
C PRO A 104 -23.49 27.72 -0.68
N ALA A 105 -24.44 28.56 -1.08
CA ALA A 105 -25.53 28.97 -0.21
C ALA A 105 -26.30 27.75 0.35
N PRO A 106 -26.72 27.74 1.63
CA PRO A 106 -27.45 26.63 2.23
C PRO A 106 -28.69 26.18 1.44
N SER A 107 -29.33 27.11 0.72
CA SER A 107 -30.47 26.85 -0.16
C SER A 107 -30.20 25.86 -1.31
N LEU A 108 -28.93 25.57 -1.60
CA LEU A 108 -28.51 24.59 -2.59
C LEU A 108 -28.42 23.17 -2.02
N PHE A 109 -28.64 22.99 -0.72
CA PHE A 109 -28.64 21.67 -0.09
C PHE A 109 -30.07 21.21 0.16
N LYS A 110 -30.28 19.90 0.16
CA LYS A 110 -31.60 19.31 0.47
C LYS A 110 -32.05 19.83 1.84
N ASP A 111 -33.27 20.34 1.90
CA ASP A 111 -33.89 20.92 3.10
C ASP A 111 -33.15 22.16 3.68
N GLY A 112 -32.25 22.78 2.91
CA GLY A 112 -31.42 23.89 3.38
C GLY A 112 -30.26 23.46 4.29
N VAL A 113 -30.03 22.15 4.43
CA VAL A 113 -29.10 21.58 5.40
C VAL A 113 -27.73 21.37 4.76
N VAL A 114 -26.85 22.30 5.07
CA VAL A 114 -25.47 22.06 5.52
C VAL A 114 -25.04 20.60 5.79
N PRO A 115 -24.38 19.80 4.93
CA PRO A 115 -23.77 18.55 5.42
C PRO A 115 -22.89 18.83 6.64
N ASP A 116 -22.94 17.91 7.61
CA ASP A 116 -22.27 18.04 8.90
C ASP A 116 -20.85 18.56 8.70
N GLU A 117 -20.54 19.71 9.29
CA GLU A 117 -19.23 20.34 9.12
C GLU A 117 -18.11 19.44 9.61
N PHE A 118 -18.37 18.57 10.58
CA PHE A 118 -17.38 17.63 11.09
C PHE A 118 -17.17 16.43 10.16
N TYR A 119 -18.24 15.79 9.69
CA TYR A 119 -18.15 14.51 8.99
C TYR A 119 -18.22 14.60 7.45
N ALA A 120 -18.77 15.68 6.90
CA ALA A 120 -19.06 15.81 5.48
C ALA A 120 -19.01 17.27 4.99
N GLY A 121 -18.14 18.09 5.61
CA GLY A 121 -18.12 19.54 5.42
C GLY A 121 -17.68 20.01 4.02
N TRP A 122 -17.46 21.32 3.89
CA TRP A 122 -17.07 21.95 2.63
C TRP A 122 -15.56 22.00 2.48
N ALA A 123 -15.02 21.40 1.43
CA ALA A 123 -13.58 21.30 1.22
C ALA A 123 -12.93 22.58 0.65
N ALA A 124 -13.70 23.65 0.41
CA ALA A 124 -13.20 24.90 -0.18
C ALA A 124 -12.38 24.68 -1.47
N GLY A 125 -12.84 23.74 -2.31
CA GLY A 125 -12.12 23.34 -3.52
C GLY A 125 -12.97 22.72 -4.62
N ARG A 126 -12.28 22.29 -5.68
CA ARG A 126 -12.85 21.49 -6.78
C ARG A 126 -12.33 20.07 -6.76
N VAL A 127 -13.20 19.14 -7.13
CA VAL A 127 -12.85 17.74 -7.38
C VAL A 127 -13.07 17.33 -8.82
N ALA A 128 -12.27 16.34 -9.25
CA ALA A 128 -12.42 15.63 -10.51
C ALA A 128 -11.84 14.22 -10.37
N LEU A 129 -12.27 13.29 -11.22
CA LEU A 129 -11.71 11.95 -11.26
C LEU A 129 -10.62 11.87 -12.34
N ALA A 130 -9.40 11.58 -11.93
CA ALA A 130 -8.34 11.20 -12.87
C ALA A 130 -8.62 9.78 -13.44
N PRO A 131 -8.03 9.41 -14.60
CA PRO A 131 -8.22 8.08 -15.18
C PRO A 131 -7.95 6.94 -14.21
N ALA A 132 -8.62 5.80 -14.43
CA ALA A 132 -8.46 4.63 -13.58
C ALA A 132 -7.04 4.08 -13.63
N VAL A 133 -6.51 3.72 -12.46
CA VAL A 133 -5.15 3.25 -12.29
C VAL A 133 -5.06 2.32 -11.08
N ARG A 134 -4.12 1.38 -11.11
CA ARG A 134 -3.82 0.54 -9.96
C ARG A 134 -3.30 1.40 -8.81
N GLY A 135 -3.82 1.19 -7.61
CA GLY A 135 -3.37 1.93 -6.42
C GLY A 135 -1.91 1.65 -6.09
N ASP A 136 -1.45 0.40 -6.29
CA ASP A 136 -0.07 -0.04 -6.04
C ASP A 136 0.95 0.39 -7.12
N ARG A 137 0.52 1.16 -8.13
CA ARG A 137 1.43 1.81 -9.09
C ARG A 137 2.27 2.91 -8.42
N PHE A 138 1.69 3.57 -7.42
CA PHE A 138 2.28 4.71 -6.74
C PHE A 138 3.11 4.24 -5.55
N ALA A 139 4.32 4.78 -5.38
CA ALA A 139 5.17 4.42 -4.25
C ALA A 139 4.88 5.28 -3.02
N THR A 140 4.52 6.55 -3.22
CA THR A 140 4.31 7.56 -2.17
C THR A 140 3.06 8.41 -2.41
N SER A 141 2.60 9.13 -1.39
CA SER A 141 1.55 10.14 -1.54
C SER A 141 1.95 11.24 -2.54
N ALA A 142 3.24 11.58 -2.61
CA ALA A 142 3.74 12.54 -3.58
C ALA A 142 3.59 12.05 -5.04
N ASP A 143 3.67 10.74 -5.29
CA ASP A 143 3.49 10.19 -6.64
C ASP A 143 2.05 10.29 -7.13
N VAL A 144 1.07 10.03 -6.24
CA VAL A 144 -0.34 10.18 -6.58
C VAL A 144 -0.75 11.65 -6.67
N ASP A 145 -0.12 12.53 -5.89
CA ASP A 145 -0.26 13.98 -6.06
C ASP A 145 0.26 14.45 -7.41
N ALA A 146 1.46 13.98 -7.80
CA ALA A 146 2.02 14.24 -9.13
C ALA A 146 1.10 13.75 -10.24
N TYR A 147 0.47 12.58 -10.09
CA TYR A 147 -0.51 12.07 -11.05
C TYR A 147 -1.73 13.00 -11.19
N CYS A 148 -2.26 13.52 -10.07
CA CYS A 148 -3.33 14.50 -10.10
C CYS A 148 -2.90 15.82 -10.75
N ALA A 149 -1.70 16.31 -10.44
CA ALA A 149 -1.13 17.52 -11.01
C ALA A 149 -0.85 17.38 -12.53
N ASP A 150 -0.36 16.24 -12.99
CA ASP A 150 -0.15 15.94 -14.41
C ASP A 150 -1.47 15.89 -15.18
N THR A 151 -2.53 15.39 -14.52
CA THR A 151 -3.85 15.25 -15.15
C THR A 151 -4.59 16.58 -15.25
N PHE A 152 -4.52 17.44 -14.22
CA PHE A 152 -5.38 18.61 -14.08
C PHE A 152 -4.64 19.95 -13.92
N GLY A 153 -3.31 19.93 -13.86
CA GLY A 153 -2.44 21.08 -13.70
C GLY A 153 -2.00 21.32 -12.25
N SER A 154 -1.16 22.35 -12.07
CA SER A 154 -0.62 22.72 -10.76
C SER A 154 -1.71 23.01 -9.70
N GLY A 155 -1.44 22.58 -8.47
CA GLY A 155 -2.33 22.75 -7.31
C GLY A 155 -3.38 21.64 -7.13
N TRP A 156 -3.42 20.66 -8.03
CA TRP A 156 -4.20 19.44 -7.83
C TRP A 156 -3.38 18.39 -7.10
N ARG A 157 -4.02 17.68 -6.18
CA ARG A 157 -3.46 16.57 -5.40
C ARG A 157 -4.51 15.48 -5.21
N VAL A 158 -4.13 14.31 -4.68
CA VAL A 158 -5.14 13.33 -4.27
C VAL A 158 -6.01 13.94 -3.16
N ALA A 159 -7.31 13.67 -3.20
CA ALA A 159 -8.22 14.03 -2.13
C ALA A 159 -7.93 13.21 -0.88
N GLU A 160 -8.04 13.86 0.26
CA GLU A 160 -7.67 13.34 1.57
C GLU A 160 -8.93 13.22 2.45
N HIS A 161 -8.94 12.20 3.31
CA HIS A 161 -10.05 11.81 4.17
C HIS A 161 -10.62 12.97 5.01
N HIS A 162 -9.78 13.95 5.37
CA HIS A 162 -10.11 15.10 6.23
C HIS A 162 -10.26 16.43 5.48
N ASP A 163 -10.37 16.41 4.15
CA ASP A 163 -10.48 17.63 3.34
C ASP A 163 -11.75 18.45 3.63
N GLY A 164 -12.80 17.85 4.20
CA GLY A 164 -14.09 18.51 4.43
C GLY A 164 -14.15 19.52 5.59
N ASN A 165 -13.19 19.54 6.52
CA ASN A 165 -13.35 20.29 7.78
C ASN A 165 -12.06 20.91 8.35
N SER A 166 -11.33 21.72 7.56
CA SER A 166 -10.06 22.31 8.00
C SER A 166 -9.11 21.29 8.68
N GLY A 167 -9.18 20.00 8.29
CA GLY A 167 -8.39 18.91 8.84
C GLY A 167 -8.84 18.32 10.20
N LYS A 168 -10.07 18.55 10.69
CA LYS A 168 -10.50 18.11 12.04
C LYS A 168 -11.50 16.95 12.12
N GLY A 169 -12.19 16.65 11.03
CA GLY A 169 -13.10 15.50 10.94
C GLY A 169 -12.94 14.82 9.59
N GLY A 170 -13.72 13.78 9.29
CA GLY A 170 -13.52 12.97 8.07
C GLY A 170 -14.75 12.14 7.74
N TRP A 171 -14.63 11.14 6.88
CA TRP A 171 -15.71 10.24 6.40
C TRP A 171 -16.49 10.74 5.17
N GLY A 172 -16.27 11.98 4.75
CA GLY A 172 -16.81 12.54 3.52
C GLY A 172 -16.52 14.04 3.39
N PHE A 173 -16.82 14.59 2.22
CA PHE A 173 -16.87 16.04 2.02
C PHE A 173 -17.69 16.43 0.79
N THR A 174 -18.01 17.72 0.74
CA THR A 174 -18.57 18.39 -0.43
C THR A 174 -17.55 19.32 -1.08
N ALA A 175 -17.54 19.35 -2.40
CA ALA A 175 -16.67 20.21 -3.21
C ALA A 175 -17.35 20.54 -4.54
N ASN A 176 -16.85 21.57 -5.24
CA ASN A 176 -17.33 21.81 -6.60
C ASN A 176 -16.86 20.70 -7.54
N GLY A 177 -17.75 20.21 -8.39
CA GLY A 177 -17.41 19.19 -9.37
C GLY A 177 -18.61 18.35 -9.75
N HIS A 178 -18.43 17.54 -10.80
CA HIS A 178 -19.42 16.58 -11.25
C HIS A 178 -18.78 15.20 -11.27
N ILE A 179 -19.31 14.28 -10.47
CA ILE A 179 -18.86 12.89 -10.38
C ILE A 179 -20.09 12.01 -10.55
N SER A 180 -20.00 11.01 -11.43
CA SER A 180 -21.11 10.08 -11.67
C SER A 180 -21.41 9.26 -10.42
N GLY A 181 -22.70 9.07 -10.11
CA GLY A 181 -23.14 8.38 -8.89
C GLY A 181 -22.78 6.89 -8.80
N ASP A 182 -22.30 6.30 -9.89
CA ASP A 182 -21.80 4.92 -9.98
C ASP A 182 -20.28 4.81 -9.82
N SER A 183 -19.58 5.91 -9.53
CA SER A 183 -18.12 5.93 -9.41
C SER A 183 -17.63 5.51 -8.02
N ARG A 184 -16.57 4.69 -8.00
CA ARG A 184 -15.80 4.32 -6.81
C ARG A 184 -14.32 4.63 -7.07
N PHE A 185 -13.65 5.34 -6.18
CA PHE A 185 -12.35 5.94 -6.46
C PHE A 185 -11.40 5.90 -5.27
N TRP A 186 -10.10 5.92 -5.55
CA TRP A 186 -9.04 6.04 -4.54
C TRP A 186 -9.10 7.40 -3.84
N VAL A 187 -8.90 7.38 -2.52
CA VAL A 187 -8.79 8.56 -1.63
C VAL A 187 -7.62 8.32 -0.68
N SER A 188 -6.90 9.36 -0.28
CA SER A 188 -5.84 9.27 0.71
C SER A 188 -6.34 9.40 2.13
N ILE A 189 -5.59 8.81 3.07
CA ILE A 189 -5.71 9.08 4.50
C ILE A 189 -4.30 9.20 5.09
N ASN A 190 -4.05 10.24 5.87
CA ASN A 190 -2.71 10.52 6.38
C ASN A 190 -2.47 10.03 7.82
N ASP A 191 -3.51 9.59 8.52
CA ASP A 191 -3.47 9.15 9.92
C ASP A 191 -3.80 7.65 10.11
N GLN A 192 -4.04 6.91 9.02
CA GLN A 192 -4.31 5.47 9.01
C GLN A 192 -3.53 4.72 7.91
N ASN A 193 -3.47 3.40 8.02
CA ASN A 193 -2.76 2.53 7.07
C ASN A 193 -3.68 1.96 5.97
N ALA A 194 -4.44 2.84 5.31
CA ALA A 194 -5.38 2.44 4.26
C ALA A 194 -5.05 3.06 2.88
N ASN A 195 -3.82 3.53 2.65
CA ASN A 195 -3.37 3.93 1.31
C ASN A 195 -2.84 2.72 0.53
N CYS A 196 -2.94 2.77 -0.80
CA CYS A 196 -2.24 1.78 -1.65
C CYS A 196 -0.79 2.14 -1.96
N TRP A 197 -0.50 3.44 -1.98
CA TRP A 197 0.84 4.02 -1.97
C TRP A 197 1.38 4.06 -0.55
N GLU A 198 2.63 4.50 -0.37
CA GLU A 198 3.42 4.28 0.84
C GLU A 198 3.87 2.80 0.94
N VAL A 199 4.25 2.18 -0.18
CA VAL A 199 5.03 0.92 -0.18
C VAL A 199 6.48 1.24 0.21
N GLY A 200 6.66 1.78 1.41
CA GLY A 200 7.88 2.47 1.86
C GLY A 200 8.30 2.22 3.30
N HIS A 201 7.57 1.37 4.05
CA HIS A 201 8.12 0.63 5.19
C HIS A 201 8.28 -0.87 4.90
N GLY A 202 8.12 -1.30 3.63
CA GLY A 202 8.02 -2.72 3.33
C GLY A 202 8.23 -3.21 1.90
N SER A 203 8.61 -2.39 0.91
CA SER A 203 9.10 -2.91 -0.39
C SER A 203 9.51 -1.81 -1.38
N GLN A 204 10.70 -1.25 -1.21
CA GLN A 204 11.51 -0.87 -2.38
C GLN A 204 12.99 -1.07 -2.06
N LEU A 205 13.65 -1.75 -3.00
CA LEU A 205 15.09 -1.96 -3.04
C LEU A 205 15.78 -0.63 -3.30
N GLU A 206 16.11 0.10 -2.23
CA GLU A 206 17.11 1.16 -2.31
C GLU A 206 18.20 0.91 -1.28
N TYR A 207 19.43 1.07 -1.74
CA TYR A 207 20.66 0.75 -1.03
C TYR A 207 20.90 1.80 0.07
N VAL A 208 20.10 1.76 1.14
CA VAL A 208 20.26 2.68 2.27
C VAL A 208 21.42 2.18 3.12
N SER A 209 22.47 2.99 3.18
CA SER A 209 23.66 2.81 4.01
C SER A 209 23.29 2.48 5.47
N ASP A 210 24.07 1.59 6.07
CA ASP A 210 23.86 0.87 7.34
C ASP A 210 23.64 1.71 8.62
N SER A 211 23.32 3.01 8.58
CA SER A 211 23.47 3.91 9.74
C SER A 211 22.23 4.69 10.23
N VAL A 212 20.99 4.37 9.87
CA VAL A 212 19.82 5.06 10.45
C VAL A 212 18.97 4.11 11.31
N VAL A 213 19.42 3.91 12.54
CA VAL A 213 18.57 3.46 13.65
C VAL A 213 17.61 4.60 14.00
N GLY A 214 16.37 4.29 14.39
CA GLY A 214 15.42 5.27 14.93
C GLY A 214 14.32 5.75 13.97
N THR A 215 14.20 5.13 12.80
CA THR A 215 13.02 5.31 11.94
C THR A 215 12.25 4.00 11.84
N ARG A 216 10.92 4.07 11.86
CA ARG A 216 10.04 2.90 11.75
C ARG A 216 10.30 2.10 10.46
N PRO A 217 10.61 2.67 9.27
CA PRO A 217 10.88 1.87 8.08
C PRO A 217 12.17 1.06 8.19
N ALA A 218 13.21 1.66 8.77
CA ALA A 218 14.48 0.97 8.99
C ALA A 218 14.32 -0.20 9.97
N LEU A 219 13.56 0.00 11.05
CA LEU A 219 13.23 -1.04 12.03
C LEU A 219 12.56 -2.26 11.37
N TRP A 220 11.48 -2.02 10.62
CA TRP A 220 10.72 -3.09 9.96
C TRP A 220 11.49 -3.76 8.84
N THR A 221 12.30 -3.02 8.09
CA THR A 221 13.19 -3.58 7.08
C THR A 221 14.21 -4.54 7.71
N ALA A 222 14.84 -4.12 8.81
CA ALA A 222 15.83 -4.94 9.52
C ALA A 222 15.19 -6.18 10.14
N LEU A 223 14.01 -6.04 10.76
CA LEU A 223 13.23 -7.14 11.31
C LEU A 223 12.84 -8.17 10.24
N ASN A 224 12.28 -7.72 9.11
CA ASN A 224 11.88 -8.62 8.03
C ASN A 224 13.07 -9.38 7.44
N LYS A 225 14.23 -8.72 7.30
CA LYS A 225 15.47 -9.37 6.89
C LYS A 225 15.94 -10.43 7.89
N ALA A 226 15.87 -10.14 9.20
CA ALA A 226 16.22 -11.10 10.25
C ALA A 226 15.27 -12.32 10.24
N ARG A 227 13.96 -12.09 10.09
CA ARG A 227 12.93 -13.14 9.99
C ARG A 227 13.14 -14.08 8.81
N GLN A 228 13.45 -13.53 7.64
CA GLN A 228 13.71 -14.33 6.43
C GLN A 228 14.91 -15.27 6.60
N ARG A 229 15.97 -14.83 7.29
CA ARG A 229 17.17 -15.65 7.54
C ARG A 229 16.86 -16.92 8.33
N VAL A 230 15.92 -16.84 9.27
CA VAL A 230 15.52 -17.97 10.12
C VAL A 230 14.21 -18.64 9.66
N ARG A 231 13.69 -18.26 8.47
CA ARG A 231 12.43 -18.77 7.90
C ARG A 231 11.25 -18.65 8.87
N MET A 232 11.15 -17.51 9.54
CA MET A 232 10.09 -17.27 10.52
C MET A 232 8.71 -17.13 9.86
N PRO A 233 7.64 -17.65 10.49
CA PRO A 233 6.25 -17.40 10.07
C PRO A 233 5.85 -15.91 10.11
N ALA A 234 4.64 -15.61 9.61
CA ALA A 234 4.03 -14.29 9.68
C ALA A 234 3.97 -13.77 11.14
N ILE A 235 4.02 -12.44 11.30
CA ILE A 235 3.82 -11.82 12.62
C ILE A 235 2.33 -11.73 12.85
N ASP A 236 1.88 -12.28 13.99
CA ASP A 236 0.48 -12.28 14.40
C ASP A 236 0.13 -11.00 15.18
N LEU A 237 1.04 -10.58 16.08
CA LEU A 237 0.88 -9.46 17.01
C LEU A 237 2.24 -8.81 17.26
N TYR A 238 2.30 -7.51 17.49
CA TYR A 238 3.55 -6.83 17.83
C TYR A 238 3.32 -5.58 18.67
N ALA A 239 4.39 -5.12 19.32
CA ALA A 239 4.55 -3.78 19.85
C ALA A 239 5.97 -3.29 19.53
N GLU A 240 6.12 -1.98 19.38
CA GLU A 240 7.39 -1.30 19.16
C GLU A 240 7.67 -0.41 20.35
N ASN A 241 8.94 -0.29 20.74
CA ASN A 241 9.30 0.70 21.75
C ASN A 241 9.31 2.12 21.15
N PRO A 242 9.18 3.19 21.96
CA PRO A 242 9.07 4.57 21.48
C PRO A 242 10.30 5.06 20.72
N SER A 243 11.48 4.51 21.02
CA SER A 243 12.74 4.87 20.34
C SER A 243 12.95 4.12 19.02
N LEU A 244 12.04 3.20 18.65
CA LEU A 244 12.09 2.41 17.43
C LEU A 244 13.40 1.64 17.27
N THR A 245 13.92 1.15 18.39
CA THR A 245 15.11 0.31 18.45
C THR A 245 14.76 -1.16 18.64
N GLU A 246 13.53 -1.46 19.04
CA GLU A 246 13.08 -2.81 19.37
C GLU A 246 11.66 -3.11 18.92
N VAL A 247 11.40 -4.40 18.66
CA VAL A 247 10.06 -4.92 18.41
C VAL A 247 9.88 -6.21 19.18
N LEU A 248 8.89 -6.26 20.08
CA LEU A 248 8.39 -7.50 20.61
C LEU A 248 7.22 -7.98 19.75
N PHE A 249 7.24 -9.23 19.32
CA PHE A 249 6.17 -9.76 18.48
C PHE A 249 5.89 -11.24 18.73
N ARG A 250 4.74 -11.70 18.25
CA ARG A 250 4.37 -13.11 18.19
C ARG A 250 4.36 -13.64 16.77
N ALA A 251 4.86 -14.86 16.61
CA ALA A 251 4.77 -15.64 15.39
C ALA A 251 4.68 -17.11 15.77
N ASP A 252 3.64 -17.81 15.29
CA ASP A 252 3.41 -19.24 15.54
C ASP A 252 3.42 -19.57 17.05
N ASN A 253 2.64 -18.80 17.81
CA ASN A 253 2.53 -18.91 19.27
C ASN A 253 3.85 -18.73 20.05
N ARG A 254 4.93 -18.26 19.44
CA ARG A 254 6.19 -17.93 20.13
C ARG A 254 6.36 -16.42 20.24
N THR A 255 6.99 -15.99 21.31
CA THR A 255 7.36 -14.58 21.51
C THR A 255 8.78 -14.36 21.08
N TRP A 256 8.99 -13.30 20.32
CA TRP A 256 10.28 -12.91 19.79
C TRP A 256 10.56 -11.44 20.11
N LEU A 257 11.82 -11.13 20.37
CA LEU A 257 12.32 -9.78 20.55
C LEU A 257 13.37 -9.52 19.48
N PHE A 258 13.17 -8.45 18.73
CA PHE A 258 14.11 -7.97 17.73
C PHE A 258 14.78 -6.70 18.21
N PHE A 259 16.11 -6.64 18.04
CA PHE A 259 16.93 -5.47 18.36
C PHE A 259 17.48 -4.86 17.07
N ALA A 260 17.08 -3.64 16.74
CA ALA A 260 17.51 -2.95 15.51
C ALA A 260 19.02 -2.73 15.46
N ASN A 261 19.61 -2.36 16.60
CA ASN A 261 21.03 -2.01 16.72
C ASN A 261 21.95 -3.20 16.42
N THR A 262 21.61 -4.37 16.96
CA THR A 262 22.40 -5.60 16.77
C THR A 262 21.89 -6.45 15.61
N ARG A 263 20.71 -6.11 15.05
CA ARG A 263 19.97 -6.91 14.07
C ARG A 263 19.72 -8.34 14.57
N GLU A 264 19.62 -8.50 15.87
CA GLU A 264 19.48 -9.80 16.54
C GLU A 264 18.00 -10.12 16.77
N LEU A 265 17.66 -11.40 16.60
CA LEU A 265 16.35 -11.93 16.85
C LEU A 265 16.44 -12.98 17.96
N LYS A 266 15.82 -12.70 19.11
CA LYS A 266 15.83 -13.60 20.27
C LYS A 266 14.43 -14.16 20.48
N GLN A 267 14.33 -15.48 20.63
CA GLN A 267 13.11 -16.06 21.17
C GLN A 267 13.07 -15.75 22.66
N VAL A 268 12.00 -15.12 23.14
CA VAL A 268 11.81 -14.90 24.57
C VAL A 268 11.24 -16.18 25.16
N MET A 269 12.03 -16.81 26.03
CA MET A 269 11.65 -18.04 26.72
C MET A 269 10.91 -17.70 28.00
N HIS A 270 9.71 -18.25 28.16
CA HIS A 270 8.84 -17.99 29.30
C HIS A 270 8.75 -19.24 30.18
N ALA A 271 8.76 -19.08 31.50
CA ALA A 271 8.56 -20.19 32.43
C ALA A 271 7.12 -20.76 32.35
N LYS A 272 6.15 -19.89 32.01
CA LYS A 272 4.75 -20.26 31.79
C LYS A 272 4.46 -20.26 30.29
N MET A 273 3.73 -21.27 29.82
CA MET A 273 3.19 -21.25 28.46
C MET A 273 2.15 -20.12 28.35
N VAL A 274 2.43 -19.14 27.49
CA VAL A 274 1.53 -18.00 27.24
C VAL A 274 0.76 -18.28 25.94
N SER A 275 -0.45 -18.84 26.05
CA SER A 275 -1.35 -19.07 24.92
C SER A 275 -2.44 -18.00 24.87
N GLY A 276 -3.07 -17.77 23.72
CA GLY A 276 -4.25 -16.91 23.63
C GLY A 276 -4.00 -15.40 23.75
N VAL A 277 -2.73 -14.96 23.72
CA VAL A 277 -2.41 -13.52 23.66
C VAL A 277 -3.06 -12.91 22.43
N ASN A 278 -3.81 -11.83 22.62
CA ASN A 278 -4.47 -11.07 21.57
C ASN A 278 -4.06 -9.59 21.51
N ALA A 279 -3.21 -9.12 22.44
CA ALA A 279 -2.56 -7.82 22.34
C ALA A 279 -1.18 -7.81 22.98
N ILE A 280 -0.32 -6.90 22.51
CA ILE A 280 0.97 -6.57 23.11
C ILE A 280 1.00 -5.04 23.25
N THR A 281 1.38 -4.54 24.41
CA THR A 281 1.63 -3.11 24.63
C THR A 281 3.08 -2.87 25.04
N ASP A 282 3.58 -1.69 24.73
CA ASP A 282 4.76 -1.14 25.36
C ASP A 282 4.31 -0.24 26.52
N GLU A 283 4.83 -0.48 27.72
CA GLU A 283 4.51 0.31 28.92
C GLU A 283 5.78 0.96 29.48
N PRO A 284 5.76 2.28 29.75
CA PRO A 284 6.89 2.94 30.38
C PRO A 284 7.10 2.41 31.80
N ASP A 285 8.35 2.39 32.27
CA ASP A 285 8.60 2.10 33.67
C ASP A 285 7.96 3.19 34.55
N SER A 286 7.17 2.74 35.51
CA SER A 286 6.59 3.54 36.59
C SER A 286 7.61 4.38 37.38
N SER A 287 8.91 4.04 37.32
CA SER A 287 9.99 4.79 37.97
C SER A 287 10.43 6.06 37.24
N GLY A 288 9.93 6.32 36.01
CA GLY A 288 10.36 7.46 35.19
C GLY A 288 11.75 7.29 34.58
N GLY A 289 12.31 6.07 34.63
CA GLY A 289 13.56 5.72 33.94
C GLY A 289 13.40 5.63 32.42
N VAL A 290 14.52 5.52 31.72
CA VAL A 290 14.60 5.42 30.24
C VAL A 290 14.13 4.05 29.73
N GLY A 291 13.68 3.16 30.62
CA GLY A 291 13.29 1.81 30.27
C GLY A 291 11.79 1.57 30.25
N GLY A 292 11.37 0.62 29.41
CA GLY A 292 10.00 0.15 29.30
C GLY A 292 9.87 -1.35 29.58
N SER A 293 8.62 -1.82 29.54
CA SER A 293 8.28 -3.24 29.57
C SER A 293 7.25 -3.53 28.51
N TYR A 294 7.41 -4.65 27.80
CA TYR A 294 6.34 -5.16 26.96
C TYR A 294 5.38 -6.00 27.78
N VAL A 295 4.08 -5.80 27.57
CA VAL A 295 3.02 -6.53 28.28
C VAL A 295 2.19 -7.32 27.28
N LEU A 296 2.05 -8.62 27.52
CA LEU A 296 1.24 -9.53 26.72
C LEU A 296 -0.12 -9.68 27.39
N TRP A 297 -1.17 -9.41 26.63
CA TRP A 297 -2.55 -9.41 27.11
C TRP A 297 -3.34 -10.55 26.49
N GLN A 298 -4.23 -11.13 27.28
CA GLN A 298 -5.30 -12.00 26.82
C GLN A 298 -6.61 -11.46 27.37
N ASP A 299 -7.47 -10.97 26.49
CA ASP A 299 -8.82 -10.50 26.82
C ASP A 299 -8.82 -9.44 27.94
N GLY A 300 -7.86 -8.51 27.87
CA GLY A 300 -7.68 -7.44 28.85
C GLY A 300 -6.98 -7.85 30.15
N VAL A 301 -6.56 -9.11 30.28
CA VAL A 301 -5.80 -9.61 31.45
C VAL A 301 -4.33 -9.75 31.10
N GLU A 302 -3.45 -9.14 31.91
CA GLU A 302 -2.00 -9.28 31.79
C GLU A 302 -1.61 -10.75 31.99
N GLN A 303 -0.98 -11.32 30.96
CA GLN A 303 -0.48 -12.70 31.01
C GLN A 303 1.00 -12.77 31.33
N LEU A 304 1.77 -11.80 30.82
CA LEU A 304 3.20 -11.74 31.01
C LEU A 304 3.72 -10.32 30.78
N ARG A 305 4.67 -9.92 31.62
CA ARG A 305 5.49 -8.72 31.45
C ARG A 305 6.92 -9.10 31.15
N ILE A 306 7.47 -8.50 30.09
CA ILE A 306 8.84 -8.68 29.64
C ILE A 306 9.54 -7.34 29.84
N GLY A 307 10.25 -7.23 30.95
CA GLY A 307 10.98 -6.01 31.29
C GLY A 307 12.32 -5.89 30.57
N GLY A 308 12.80 -4.66 30.44
CA GLY A 308 14.18 -4.35 30.09
C GLY A 308 14.40 -4.10 28.60
N HIS A 309 14.28 -2.82 28.24
CA HIS A 309 14.92 -2.20 27.09
C HIS A 309 15.26 -0.75 27.43
#